data_AF-A0A1H2Q832-F1
#
_entry.id   AF-A0A1H2Q832-F1
#
_cell.length_a   1.000
_cell.length_b   1.000
_cell.length_c   1.000
_cell.angle_alpha   90.00
_cell.angle_beta   90.00
_cell.angle_gamma   90.00
#
_symmetry.space_group_name_H-M   'P 1'
#
loop_
_entity.id
_entity.type
_entity.pdbx_description
1 polymer ?
#
loop_
_entity_poly.entity_id
_entity_poly.type
_entity_poly.pdbx_seq_one_letter_code
_entity_poly.pdbx_strand_id
1 'polypeptide(L)'
;MVQNPEPGWLHSIQLEIHDAMTLLEPLMEDFEEWPDAVDALTTDILRLGHLCTSLRDAFNSIADASLAMRRIALTLSVEAARTRSELHGLETVVGDLWKWSERMARASKSFVGKAAKVQQIVRGLEVCAHEVHEQVSAGKDRLGEVSAALERLQQAVETGECEA
;
A
#
# COMPACT_ATOMS: atom_id res chain seq x y z
N MET A 1 48.72 29.30 42.43
CA MET A 1 47.51 28.65 41.89
C MET A 1 47.32 29.18 40.49
N VAL A 2 47.82 28.45 39.49
CA VAL A 2 47.63 28.82 38.08
C VAL A 2 46.27 28.26 37.69
N GLN A 3 45.26 29.12 37.62
CA GLN A 3 44.04 28.80 36.89
C GLN A 3 44.45 28.76 35.42
N ASN A 4 44.67 27.56 34.88
CA ASN A 4 44.75 27.39 33.44
C ASN A 4 43.34 27.72 32.91
N PRO A 5 43.17 28.82 32.16
CA PRO A 5 41.88 29.07 31.53
C PRO A 5 41.59 27.92 30.59
N GLU A 6 40.37 27.38 30.63
CA GLU A 6 39.94 26.41 29.63
C GLU A 6 40.23 26.99 28.24
N PRO A 7 40.92 26.24 27.39
CA PRO A 7 41.37 26.80 26.14
C PRO A 7 40.15 27.01 25.25
N GLY A 8 40.02 28.20 24.64
CA GLY A 8 38.80 28.59 23.91
C GLY A 8 38.36 27.65 22.78
N TRP A 9 39.24 26.74 22.32
CA TRP A 9 38.89 25.68 21.38
C TRP A 9 37.98 24.61 21.99
N LEU A 10 38.09 24.33 23.29
CA LEU A 10 37.26 23.36 24.01
C LEU A 10 35.79 23.84 24.06
N HIS A 11 35.60 25.12 24.37
CA HIS A 11 34.27 25.75 24.35
C HIS A 11 33.64 25.76 22.94
N SER A 12 34.45 25.97 21.90
CA SER A 12 33.97 25.92 20.51
C SER A 12 33.49 24.52 20.12
N ILE A 13 34.21 23.46 20.52
CA ILE A 13 33.84 22.07 20.25
C ILE A 13 32.57 21.67 21.02
N GLN A 14 32.44 22.09 22.29
CA GLN A 14 31.22 21.86 23.07
C GLN A 14 29.99 22.48 22.40
N LEU A 15 30.12 23.70 21.87
CA LEU A 15 29.05 24.40 21.16
C LEU A 15 28.66 23.67 19.87
N GLU A 16 29.64 23.22 19.07
CA GLU A 16 29.36 22.48 17.83
C GLU A 16 28.68 21.12 18.07
N ILE A 17 29.08 20.40 19.13
CA ILE A 17 28.44 19.14 19.52
C ILE A 17 27.00 19.40 19.99
N HIS A 18 26.80 20.42 20.80
CA HIS A 18 25.47 20.81 21.27
C HIS A 18 24.55 21.23 20.12
N ASP A 19 25.04 22.03 19.18
CA ASP A 19 24.29 22.44 17.99
C ASP A 19 23.94 21.22 17.12
N ALA A 20 24.88 20.27 16.95
CA ALA A 20 24.65 19.03 16.20
C ALA A 20 23.56 18.16 16.85
N MET A 21 23.55 18.02 18.18
CA MET A 21 22.50 17.30 18.90
C MET A 21 21.14 17.99 18.76
N THR A 22 21.10 19.32 18.91
CA THR A 22 19.87 20.11 18.77
C THR A 22 19.26 19.99 17.37
N LEU A 23 20.10 19.84 16.33
CA LEU A 23 19.66 19.60 14.96
C LEU A 23 19.21 18.15 14.72
N LEU A 24 19.73 17.19 15.47
CA LEU A 24 19.42 15.76 15.34
C LEU A 24 18.08 15.39 15.98
N GLU A 25 17.71 16.06 17.08
CA GLU A 25 16.50 15.77 17.86
C GLU A 25 15.19 15.81 17.04
N PRO A 26 14.87 16.85 16.24
CA PRO A 26 13.67 16.85 15.41
C PRO A 26 13.71 15.80 14.29
N LEU A 27 14.90 15.44 13.80
CA LEU A 27 15.04 14.34 12.83
C LEU A 27 14.73 13.00 13.49
N MET A 28 15.12 12.79 14.75
CA MET A 28 14.79 11.58 15.48
C MET A 28 13.28 11.47 15.73
N GLU A 29 12.63 12.56 16.13
CA GLU A 29 11.17 12.62 16.31
C GLU A 29 10.43 12.29 15.00
N ASP A 30 10.81 12.91 13.88
CA ASP A 30 10.22 12.61 12.58
C ASP A 30 10.40 11.12 12.22
N PHE A 31 11.58 10.54 12.47
CA PHE A 31 11.84 9.12 12.20
C PHE A 31 11.13 8.15 13.16
N GLU A 32 10.63 8.60 14.30
CA GLU A 32 9.78 7.76 15.17
C GLU A 32 8.39 7.54 14.59
N GLU A 33 7.83 8.54 13.89
CA GLU A 33 6.48 8.46 13.31
C GLU A 33 6.44 7.75 11.95
N TRP A 34 7.55 7.72 11.22
CA TRP A 34 7.61 7.13 9.88
C TRP A 34 7.30 5.62 9.83
N PRO A 35 7.79 4.76 10.76
CA PRO A 35 7.42 3.35 10.80
C PRO A 35 5.90 3.15 10.88
N ASP A 36 5.21 3.86 11.76
CA ASP A 36 3.76 3.76 11.92
C ASP A 36 3.01 4.22 10.65
N ALA A 37 3.50 5.30 10.01
CA ALA A 37 2.94 5.78 8.75
C ALA A 37 3.13 4.77 7.60
N VAL A 38 4.29 4.11 7.53
CA VAL A 38 4.59 3.08 6.52
C VAL A 38 3.78 1.81 6.77
N ASP A 39 3.57 1.42 8.02
CA ASP A 39 2.71 0.30 8.40
C ASP A 39 1.23 0.56 8.06
N ALA A 40 0.75 1.79 8.29
CA ALA A 40 -0.59 2.20 7.89
C ALA A 40 -0.77 2.13 6.37
N LEU A 41 0.20 2.67 5.62
CA LEU A 41 0.23 2.59 4.16
C LEU A 41 0.22 1.14 3.66
N THR A 42 1.06 0.28 4.25
CA THR A 42 1.14 -1.15 3.92
C THR A 42 -0.20 -1.84 4.17
N THR A 43 -0.84 -1.53 5.29
CA THR A 43 -2.18 -2.06 5.62
C THR A 43 -3.23 -1.66 4.57
N ASP A 44 -3.21 -0.40 4.13
CA ASP A 44 -4.15 0.08 3.12
C ASP A 44 -3.89 -0.53 1.74
N ILE A 45 -2.62 -0.75 1.38
CA ILE A 45 -2.24 -1.47 0.15
C ILE A 45 -2.78 -2.91 0.18
N LEU A 46 -2.60 -3.63 1.29
CA LEU A 46 -3.12 -4.99 1.46
C LEU A 46 -4.65 -5.03 1.37
N ARG A 47 -5.33 -4.08 2.03
CA ARG A 47 -6.80 -3.94 1.93
C ARG A 47 -7.25 -3.72 0.49
N LEU A 48 -6.56 -2.88 -0.28
CA LEU A 48 -6.86 -2.67 -1.69
C LEU A 48 -6.68 -3.98 -2.50
N GLY A 49 -5.63 -4.75 -2.23
CA GLY A 49 -5.41 -6.08 -2.82
C GLY A 49 -6.56 -7.05 -2.57
N HIS A 50 -7.05 -7.10 -1.32
CA HIS A 50 -8.22 -7.89 -0.95
C HIS A 50 -9.49 -7.43 -1.68
N LEU A 51 -9.76 -6.12 -1.70
CA LEU A 51 -10.93 -5.56 -2.41
C LEU A 51 -10.90 -5.92 -3.90
N CYS A 52 -9.74 -5.85 -4.56
CA CYS A 52 -9.61 -6.27 -5.95
C CYS A 52 -9.92 -7.75 -6.16
N THR A 53 -9.56 -8.60 -5.21
CA THR A 53 -9.88 -10.03 -5.26
C THR A 53 -11.38 -10.27 -5.10
N SER A 54 -12.00 -9.68 -4.07
CA SER A 54 -13.45 -9.79 -3.86
C SER A 54 -14.26 -9.25 -5.05
N LEU A 55 -13.82 -8.14 -5.64
CA LEU A 55 -14.44 -7.59 -6.84
C LEU A 55 -14.33 -8.56 -8.01
N ARG A 56 -13.13 -9.10 -8.28
CA ARG A 56 -12.94 -10.11 -9.34
C ARG A 56 -13.87 -11.31 -9.16
N ASP A 57 -14.06 -11.80 -7.94
CA ASP A 57 -14.96 -12.92 -7.67
C ASP A 57 -16.43 -12.56 -7.95
N ALA A 58 -16.87 -11.36 -7.54
CA ALA A 58 -18.19 -10.85 -7.87
C ALA A 58 -18.41 -10.76 -9.39
N PHE A 59 -17.42 -10.32 -10.15
CA PHE A 59 -17.52 -10.23 -11.61
C PHE A 59 -17.46 -11.59 -12.32
N ASN A 60 -16.78 -12.58 -11.75
CA ASN A 60 -16.86 -13.96 -12.21
C ASN A 60 -18.29 -14.51 -12.00
N SER A 61 -18.89 -14.25 -10.84
CA SER A 61 -20.30 -14.61 -10.58
C SER A 61 -21.27 -13.95 -11.57
N ILE A 62 -21.03 -12.68 -11.94
CA ILE A 62 -21.80 -11.99 -12.99
C ILE A 62 -21.63 -12.66 -14.37
N ALA A 63 -20.42 -13.13 -14.69
CA ALA A 63 -20.17 -13.86 -15.94
C ALA A 63 -20.92 -15.20 -15.97
N ASP A 64 -20.94 -15.92 -14.85
CA ASP A 64 -21.71 -17.17 -14.70
C ASP A 64 -23.21 -16.93 -14.81
N ALA A 65 -23.73 -15.88 -14.17
CA ALA A 65 -25.12 -15.48 -14.29
C ALA A 65 -25.49 -15.13 -15.75
N SER A 66 -24.61 -14.44 -16.47
CA SER A 66 -24.77 -14.18 -17.90
C SER A 66 -24.87 -15.48 -18.72
N LEU A 67 -24.02 -16.48 -18.44
CA LEU A 67 -24.07 -17.78 -19.10
C LEU A 67 -25.37 -18.53 -18.80
N ALA A 68 -25.83 -18.49 -17.55
CA ALA A 68 -27.11 -19.06 -17.15
C ALA A 68 -28.28 -18.40 -17.89
N MET A 69 -28.30 -17.07 -18.00
CA MET A 69 -29.32 -16.33 -18.76
C MET A 69 -29.33 -16.72 -20.24
N ARG A 70 -28.17 -16.91 -20.87
CA ARG A 70 -28.09 -17.41 -22.26
C ARG A 70 -28.69 -18.80 -22.40
N ARG A 71 -28.40 -19.71 -21.46
CA ARG A 71 -28.96 -21.06 -21.46
C ARG A 71 -30.48 -21.03 -21.34
N ILE A 72 -31.02 -20.22 -20.42
CA ILE A 72 -32.47 -20.05 -20.26
C ILE A 72 -33.09 -19.51 -21.56
N ALA A 73 -32.51 -18.47 -22.15
CA ALA A 73 -33.00 -17.91 -23.41
C ALA A 73 -33.05 -18.97 -24.53
N LEU A 74 -31.98 -19.77 -24.69
CA LEU A 74 -31.93 -20.86 -25.68
C LEU A 74 -32.98 -21.94 -25.41
N THR A 75 -33.14 -22.37 -24.16
CA THR A 75 -34.16 -23.36 -23.78
C THR A 75 -35.56 -22.85 -24.11
N LEU A 76 -35.86 -21.59 -23.80
CA LEU A 76 -37.14 -20.97 -24.14
C LEU A 76 -37.36 -20.91 -25.67
N SER A 77 -36.33 -20.56 -26.44
CA SER A 77 -36.42 -20.55 -27.91
C SER A 77 -36.70 -21.93 -28.50
N VAL A 78 -36.00 -22.97 -28.01
CA VAL A 78 -36.18 -24.35 -28.46
C VAL A 78 -37.59 -24.85 -28.11
N GLU A 79 -38.08 -24.54 -26.91
CA GLU A 79 -39.39 -24.97 -26.45
C GLU A 79 -40.53 -24.25 -27.20
N ALA A 80 -40.36 -22.96 -27.50
CA ALA A 80 -41.28 -22.20 -28.35
C ALA A 80 -41.40 -22.81 -29.75
N ALA A 81 -40.25 -23.14 -30.37
CA ALA A 81 -40.19 -23.76 -31.68
C ALA A 81 -40.82 -25.17 -31.68
N ARG A 82 -40.57 -25.96 -30.61
CA ARG A 82 -41.09 -27.33 -30.46
C ARG A 82 -42.62 -27.36 -30.35
N THR A 83 -43.20 -26.43 -29.60
CA THR A 83 -44.64 -26.40 -29.31
C THR A 83 -45.47 -25.76 -30.42
N ARG A 84 -44.83 -25.17 -31.46
CA ARG A 84 -45.48 -24.33 -32.48
C ARG A 84 -46.41 -23.28 -31.87
N SER A 85 -46.13 -22.88 -30.63
CA SER A 85 -46.97 -21.98 -29.88
C SER A 85 -46.60 -20.56 -30.27
N GLU A 86 -47.56 -19.80 -30.80
CA GLU A 86 -47.45 -18.34 -30.91
C GLU A 86 -47.55 -17.73 -29.51
N LEU A 87 -46.51 -17.92 -28.69
CA LEU A 87 -46.37 -17.24 -27.41
C LEU A 87 -45.97 -15.79 -27.70
N HIS A 88 -46.97 -14.98 -28.06
CA HIS A 88 -46.83 -13.53 -28.18
C HIS A 88 -46.15 -12.98 -26.91
N GLY A 89 -44.96 -12.41 -27.09
CA GLY A 89 -44.13 -11.87 -26.01
C GLY A 89 -42.94 -12.74 -25.58
N LEU A 90 -42.92 -14.05 -25.88
CA LEU A 90 -41.79 -14.91 -25.52
C LEU A 90 -40.52 -14.57 -26.32
N GLU A 91 -40.66 -14.23 -27.59
CA GLU A 91 -39.55 -13.74 -28.42
C GLU A 91 -38.93 -12.47 -27.86
N THR A 92 -39.76 -11.55 -27.34
CA THR A 92 -39.31 -10.33 -26.67
C THR A 92 -38.52 -10.67 -25.40
N VAL A 93 -39.04 -11.58 -24.56
CA VAL A 93 -38.35 -12.03 -23.34
C VAL A 93 -37.02 -12.69 -23.66
N VAL A 94 -36.98 -13.59 -24.64
CA VAL A 94 -35.74 -14.24 -25.12
C VAL A 94 -34.74 -13.20 -25.62
N GLY A 95 -35.20 -12.26 -26.45
CA GLY A 95 -34.37 -11.19 -26.99
C GLY A 95 -33.79 -10.28 -25.91
N ASP A 96 -34.58 -9.98 -24.88
CA ASP A 96 -34.13 -9.19 -23.74
C ASP A 96 -33.14 -9.97 -22.88
N LEU A 97 -33.42 -11.23 -22.56
CA LEU A 97 -32.46 -12.10 -21.85
C LEU A 97 -31.11 -12.17 -22.59
N TRP A 98 -31.14 -12.24 -23.92
CA TRP A 98 -29.93 -12.24 -24.74
C TRP A 98 -29.16 -10.92 -24.60
N LYS A 99 -29.84 -9.77 -24.76
CA LYS A 99 -29.25 -8.43 -24.60
C LYS A 99 -28.67 -8.23 -23.21
N TRP A 100 -29.39 -8.62 -22.15
CA TRP A 100 -28.91 -8.55 -20.77
C TRP A 100 -27.68 -9.41 -20.55
N SER A 101 -27.67 -10.65 -21.05
CA SER A 101 -26.50 -11.52 -20.96
C SER A 101 -25.27 -10.92 -21.65
N GLU A 102 -25.44 -10.32 -22.83
CA GLU A 102 -24.32 -9.73 -23.56
C GLU A 102 -23.77 -8.50 -22.85
N ARG A 103 -24.64 -7.65 -22.31
CA ARG A 103 -24.23 -6.50 -21.48
C ARG A 103 -23.47 -6.96 -20.24
N MET A 104 -23.97 -7.96 -19.52
CA MET A 104 -23.30 -8.52 -18.33
C MET A 104 -21.93 -9.12 -18.66
N ALA A 105 -21.83 -9.91 -19.74
CA ALA A 105 -20.56 -10.48 -20.18
C ALA A 105 -19.53 -9.40 -20.57
N ARG A 106 -19.95 -8.35 -21.29
CA ARG A 106 -19.08 -7.23 -21.67
C ARG A 106 -18.62 -6.44 -20.45
N ALA A 107 -19.54 -6.14 -19.52
CA ALA A 107 -19.23 -5.44 -18.28
C ALA A 107 -18.24 -6.23 -17.42
N SER A 108 -18.48 -7.54 -17.24
CA SER A 108 -17.58 -8.42 -16.51
C SER A 108 -16.19 -8.46 -17.13
N LYS A 109 -16.07 -8.65 -18.45
CA LYS A 109 -14.77 -8.65 -19.15
C LYS A 109 -14.01 -7.33 -18.99
N SER A 110 -14.69 -6.20 -19.15
CA SER A 110 -14.08 -4.87 -18.98
C SER A 110 -13.57 -4.69 -17.55
N PHE A 111 -14.38 -5.10 -16.57
CA PHE A 111 -14.02 -4.94 -15.18
C PHE A 111 -12.88 -5.86 -14.76
N VAL A 112 -12.90 -7.14 -15.14
CA VAL A 112 -11.81 -8.08 -14.86
C VAL A 112 -10.47 -7.54 -15.39
N GLY A 113 -10.46 -6.95 -16.58
CA GLY A 113 -9.27 -6.28 -17.12
C GLY A 113 -8.80 -5.08 -16.30
N LYS A 114 -9.71 -4.27 -15.75
CA LYS A 114 -9.36 -3.16 -14.84
C LYS A 114 -8.85 -3.68 -13.49
N ALA A 115 -9.54 -4.66 -12.90
CA ALA A 115 -9.14 -5.28 -11.64
C ALA A 115 -7.73 -5.90 -11.74
N ALA A 116 -7.40 -6.55 -12.86
CA ALA A 116 -6.05 -7.08 -13.10
C ALA A 116 -4.98 -5.98 -13.10
N LYS A 117 -5.26 -4.82 -13.71
CA LYS A 117 -4.35 -3.66 -13.68
C LYS A 117 -4.17 -3.11 -12.27
N VAL A 118 -5.26 -2.98 -11.50
CA VAL A 118 -5.17 -2.53 -10.10
C VAL A 118 -4.37 -3.53 -9.27
N GLN A 119 -4.56 -4.84 -9.46
CA GLN A 119 -3.75 -5.86 -8.78
C GLN A 119 -2.26 -5.78 -9.13
N GLN A 120 -1.92 -5.44 -10.38
CA GLN A 120 -0.52 -5.22 -10.76
C GLN A 120 0.06 -3.98 -10.05
N ILE A 121 -0.71 -2.89 -9.96
CA ILE A 121 -0.31 -1.68 -9.24
C ILE A 121 -0.14 -1.97 -7.76
N VAL A 122 -1.10 -2.66 -7.13
CA VAL A 122 -1.02 -3.07 -5.72
C VAL A 122 0.25 -3.85 -5.43
N ARG A 123 0.61 -4.85 -6.24
CA ARG A 123 1.88 -5.58 -6.07
C ARG A 123 3.12 -4.69 -6.19
N GLY A 124 3.09 -3.72 -7.11
CA GLY A 124 4.17 -2.73 -7.21
C GLY A 124 4.27 -1.88 -5.93
N LEU A 125 3.14 -1.45 -5.40
CA LEU A 125 3.08 -0.69 -4.15
C LEU A 125 3.52 -1.51 -2.93
N GLU A 126 3.19 -2.80 -2.87
CA GLU A 126 3.66 -3.72 -1.81
C GLU A 126 5.19 -3.80 -1.78
N VAL A 127 5.82 -3.94 -2.96
CA VAL A 127 7.29 -3.96 -3.08
C VAL A 127 7.89 -2.63 -2.64
N CYS A 128 7.35 -1.51 -3.14
CA CYS A 128 7.84 -0.18 -2.76
C CYS A 128 7.65 0.11 -1.26
N ALA A 129 6.53 -0.30 -0.67
CA ALA A 129 6.28 -0.12 0.75
C ALA A 129 7.28 -0.91 1.60
N HIS A 130 7.61 -2.13 1.19
CA HIS A 130 8.64 -2.92 1.85
C HIS A 130 10.03 -2.28 1.74
N GLU A 131 10.41 -1.79 0.55
CA GLU A 131 11.68 -1.09 0.36
C GLU A 131 11.78 0.19 1.20
N VAL A 132 10.69 0.96 1.28
CA VAL A 132 10.62 2.17 2.13
C VAL A 132 10.74 1.79 3.60
N HIS A 133 10.02 0.76 4.07
CA HIS A 133 10.12 0.29 5.44
C HIS A 133 11.56 -0.07 5.81
N GLU A 134 12.25 -0.86 4.98
CA GLU A 134 13.65 -1.23 5.20
C GLU A 134 14.58 -0.01 5.26
N GLN A 135 14.38 0.96 4.35
CA GLN A 135 15.17 2.19 4.33
C GLN A 135 14.94 3.06 5.56
N VAL A 136 13.69 3.17 6.02
CA VAL A 136 13.32 3.92 7.21
C VAL A 136 13.91 3.28 8.46
N SER A 137 13.79 1.95 8.60
CA SER A 137 14.38 1.21 9.71
C SER A 137 15.90 1.38 9.75
N ALA A 138 16.58 1.19 8.62
CA ALA A 138 18.03 1.37 8.54
C ALA A 138 18.45 2.83 8.78
N GLY A 139 17.64 3.80 8.36
CA GLY A 139 17.85 5.22 8.65
C GLY A 139 17.77 5.52 10.14
N LYS A 140 16.75 4.99 10.82
CA LYS A 140 16.56 5.10 12.26
C LYS A 140 17.73 4.51 13.04
N ASP A 141 18.19 3.32 12.68
CA ASP A 141 19.32 2.66 13.35
C ASP A 141 20.60 3.50 13.24
N ARG A 142 20.91 4.00 12.04
CA ARG A 142 22.08 4.88 11.81
C ARG A 142 21.98 6.20 12.56
N LEU A 143 20.79 6.79 12.63
CA LEU A 143 20.58 8.02 13.37
C LEU A 143 20.79 7.80 14.88
N GLY A 144 20.36 6.66 15.41
CA GLY A 144 20.65 6.23 16.78
C GLY A 144 22.15 6.05 17.04
N GLU A 145 22.90 5.45 16.12
CA GLU A 145 24.36 5.34 16.22
C GLU A 145 25.05 6.72 16.26
N VAL A 146 24.58 7.67 15.44
CA VAL A 146 25.09 9.06 15.41
C VAL A 146 24.77 9.78 16.73
N SER A 147 23.55 9.66 17.25
CA SER A 147 23.18 10.23 18.55
C SER A 147 24.06 9.68 19.66
N ALA A 148 24.21 8.36 19.74
CA ALA A 148 25.06 7.71 20.75
C ALA A 148 26.55 8.07 20.59
N ALA A 149 27.02 8.36 19.37
CA ALA A 149 28.37 8.85 19.13
C ALA A 149 28.54 10.30 19.58
N LEU A 150 27.56 11.17 19.34
CA LEU A 150 27.54 12.55 19.81
C LEU A 150 27.49 12.62 21.33
N GLU A 151 26.67 11.79 21.99
CA GLU A 151 26.61 11.70 23.46
C GLU A 151 27.95 11.27 24.06
N ARG A 152 28.60 10.23 23.49
CA ARG A 152 29.94 9.81 23.92
C ARG A 152 30.98 10.90 23.72
N LEU A 153 30.92 11.63 22.61
CA LEU A 153 31.81 12.77 22.35
C LEU A 153 31.56 13.90 23.33
N GLN A 154 30.31 14.25 23.61
CA GLN A 154 29.95 15.25 24.61
C GLN A 154 30.49 14.85 25.98
N GLN A 155 30.26 13.62 26.39
CA GLN A 155 30.72 13.11 27.68
C GLN A 155 32.25 13.14 27.79
N ALA A 156 32.98 12.70 26.75
CA ALA A 156 34.44 12.74 26.74
C ALA A 156 35.00 14.17 26.79
N VAL A 157 34.30 15.13 26.17
CA VAL A 157 34.66 16.56 26.18
C VAL A 157 34.34 17.20 27.54
N GLU A 158 33.27 16.78 28.22
CA GLU A 158 32.87 17.28 29.54
C GLU A 158 33.72 16.70 30.68
N THR A 159 34.08 15.42 30.63
CA THR A 159 34.86 14.75 31.68
C THR A 159 36.37 14.84 31.46
N GLY A 160 36.81 15.14 30.23
CA GLY A 160 38.22 15.09 29.84
C GLY A 160 38.81 13.68 29.80
N GLU A 161 37.99 12.63 29.99
CA GLU A 161 38.39 11.23 29.97
C GLU A 161 37.89 10.58 28.67
N CYS A 162 38.82 10.22 27.81
CA CYS A 162 38.54 9.40 26.63
C CYS A 162 38.82 7.95 27.02
N GLU A 163 37.80 7.18 27.42
CA GLU A 163 37.94 5.74 27.59
C GLU A 163 38.17 5.09 26.21
N ALA A 164 39.34 4.47 26.05
CA ALA A 164 39.82 3.80 24.84
C ALA A 164 39.48 2.31 24.83
#